data_AF-C3XF36-F1
#
_entry.id   AF-C3XF36-F1
#
_cell.length_a   1.000
_cell.length_b   1.000
_cell.length_c   1.000
_cell.angle_alpha   90.00
_cell.angle_beta   90.00
_cell.angle_gamma   90.00
#
_symmetry.space_group_name_H-M   'P 1'
#
loop_
_entity.id
_entity.type
_entity.pdbx_description
1 polymer ?
#
loop_
_entity_poly.entity_id
_entity_poly.type
_entity_poly.pdbx_seq_one_letter_code
_entity_poly.pdbx_strand_id
1 'polypeptide(L)'
;MQTKTWQDIWESKRLDSNMNLQNADTNEVIQELLRCNGFDSKTGSFSIETYRNFIADIFQKAKLGQCDSMYEVGCGAGAFLYAMNMQKAENNQTAINSINTNTDSTGGGGKCCLNVMC
;
A
#
# COMPACT_ATOMS: atom_id res chain seq x y z
N MET A 1 11.44 35.23 12.94
CA MET A 1 10.72 34.07 12.38
C MET A 1 11.66 32.89 12.53
N GLN A 2 11.31 31.88 13.34
CA GLN A 2 12.19 30.74 13.57
C GLN A 2 12.07 29.75 12.40
N THR A 3 13.19 29.35 11.82
CA THR A 3 13.23 28.37 10.73
C THR A 3 12.98 26.98 11.30
N LYS A 4 12.03 26.23 10.73
CA LYS A 4 11.82 24.82 11.08
C LYS A 4 12.97 23.97 10.55
N THR A 5 13.40 22.97 11.31
CA THR A 5 14.34 21.93 10.84
C THR A 5 13.61 20.91 9.95
N TRP A 6 14.36 20.09 9.20
CA TRP A 6 13.77 18.99 8.44
C TRP A 6 13.04 18.00 9.37
N GLN A 7 13.53 17.82 10.59
CA GLN A 7 12.95 16.93 11.59
C GLN A 7 11.61 17.50 12.10
N ASP A 8 11.56 18.79 12.41
CA ASP A 8 10.30 19.46 12.82
C ASP A 8 9.23 19.33 11.73
N ILE A 9 9.63 19.45 10.47
CA ILE A 9 8.73 19.28 9.32
C ILE A 9 8.24 17.84 9.27
N TRP A 10 9.13 16.86 9.38
CA TRP A 10 8.78 15.45 9.34
C TRP A 10 7.84 15.04 10.49
N GLU A 11 8.15 15.43 11.72
CA GLU A 11 7.35 15.13 12.92
C GLU A 11 5.97 15.80 12.89
N SER A 12 5.83 16.90 12.15
CA SER A 12 4.54 17.55 11.92
C SER A 12 3.63 16.79 10.95
N LYS A 13 4.16 15.84 10.16
CA LYS A 13 3.37 15.00 9.28
C LYS A 13 2.70 13.89 10.10
N ARG A 14 1.44 14.09 10.44
CA ARG A 14 0.62 13.15 11.20
C ARG A 14 -0.63 12.82 10.42
N LEU A 15 -1.22 11.67 10.72
CA LEU A 15 -2.55 11.31 10.26
C LEU A 15 -3.54 12.41 10.63
N ASP A 16 -4.53 12.64 9.77
CA ASP A 16 -5.67 13.47 10.08
C ASP A 16 -6.34 12.92 11.34
N SER A 17 -6.57 13.79 12.32
CA SER A 17 -7.19 13.44 13.59
C SER A 17 -8.61 12.86 13.44
N ASN A 18 -9.26 13.11 12.31
CA ASN A 18 -10.60 12.60 12.00
C ASN A 18 -10.58 11.26 11.27
N MET A 19 -9.40 10.77 10.83
CA MET A 19 -9.31 9.52 10.12
C MET A 19 -9.44 8.33 11.08
N ASN A 20 -10.38 7.44 10.79
CA ASN A 20 -10.52 6.17 11.49
C ASN A 20 -9.94 5.03 10.64
N LEU A 21 -8.66 4.71 10.84
CA LEU A 21 -7.98 3.63 10.11
C LEU A 21 -8.64 2.26 10.24
N GLN A 22 -9.42 2.00 11.29
CA GLN A 22 -10.08 0.69 11.47
C GLN A 22 -11.27 0.50 10.54
N ASN A 23 -11.91 1.60 10.12
CA ASN A 23 -13.10 1.59 9.29
C ASN A 23 -12.88 2.18 7.89
N ALA A 24 -11.70 2.75 7.65
CA ALA A 24 -11.35 3.35 6.37
C ALA A 24 -11.22 2.28 5.28
N ASP A 25 -11.67 2.60 4.07
CA ASP A 25 -11.40 1.74 2.93
C ASP A 25 -9.93 1.83 2.50
N THR A 26 -9.46 0.82 1.75
CA THR A 26 -8.06 0.73 1.32
C THR A 26 -7.56 1.98 0.58
N ASN A 27 -8.41 2.60 -0.23
CA ASN A 27 -8.06 3.78 -1.01
C ASN A 27 -7.94 5.01 -0.11
N GLU A 28 -8.82 5.18 0.87
CA GLU A 28 -8.72 6.24 1.88
C GLU A 28 -7.39 6.13 2.64
N VAL A 29 -7.03 4.92 3.09
CA VAL A 29 -5.74 4.68 3.76
C VAL A 29 -4.56 5.06 2.85
N ILE A 30 -4.56 4.60 1.59
CA ILE A 30 -3.47 4.94 0.65
C ILE A 30 -3.38 6.46 0.42
N GLN A 31 -4.51 7.15 0.22
CA GLN A 31 -4.53 8.59 0.01
C GLN A 31 -3.94 9.33 1.21
N GLU A 32 -4.29 8.91 2.44
CA GLU A 32 -3.75 9.54 3.63
C GLU A 32 -2.25 9.30 3.80
N LEU A 33 -1.77 8.08 3.51
CA LEU A 33 -0.33 7.78 3.55
C LEU A 33 0.44 8.59 2.50
N LEU A 34 -0.14 8.79 1.30
CA LEU A 34 0.42 9.67 0.28
C LEU A 34 0.47 11.13 0.75
N ARG A 35 -0.59 11.62 1.39
CA ARG A 35 -0.63 12.96 2.00
C ARG A 35 0.47 13.11 3.07
N CYS A 36 0.62 12.13 3.95
CA CYS A 36 1.69 12.08 4.95
C CYS A 36 3.09 12.01 4.32
N ASN A 37 3.23 11.42 3.13
CA ASN A 37 4.48 11.48 2.37
C ASN A 37 4.75 12.86 1.74
N GLY A 38 3.75 13.75 1.68
CA GLY A 38 3.83 15.08 1.06
C GLY A 38 3.36 15.12 -0.39
N PHE A 39 2.60 14.12 -0.84
CA PHE A 39 1.98 14.07 -2.17
C PHE A 39 0.59 14.76 -2.18
N ASP A 40 0.45 15.86 -1.46
CA ASP A 40 -0.77 16.66 -1.33
C ASP A 40 -0.62 18.09 -1.86
N SER A 41 0.54 18.40 -2.46
CA SER A 41 0.79 19.68 -3.10
C SER A 41 0.14 19.78 -4.48
N LYS A 42 -0.15 21.01 -4.95
CA LYS A 42 -0.75 21.27 -6.27
C LYS A 42 0.03 20.68 -7.45
N THR A 43 1.33 20.48 -7.28
CA THR A 43 2.25 20.00 -8.32
C THR A 43 2.70 18.56 -8.11
N GLY A 44 2.37 17.95 -6.96
CA GLY A 44 2.80 16.61 -6.58
C GLY A 44 1.66 15.67 -6.19
N SER A 45 0.40 16.11 -6.31
CA SER A 45 -0.77 15.29 -6.00
C SER A 45 -0.97 14.17 -7.01
N PHE A 46 -1.22 12.96 -6.52
CA PHE A 46 -1.64 11.81 -7.32
C PHE A 46 -3.14 11.58 -7.15
N SER A 47 -3.85 11.29 -8.24
CA SER A 47 -5.16 10.65 -8.10
C SER A 47 -4.94 9.22 -7.59
N ILE A 48 -5.87 8.72 -6.78
CA ILE A 48 -5.77 7.35 -6.26
C ILE A 48 -5.79 6.32 -7.39
N GLU A 49 -6.56 6.57 -8.46
CA GLU A 49 -6.61 5.70 -9.63
C GLU A 49 -5.25 5.62 -10.33
N THR A 50 -4.61 6.76 -10.57
CA THR A 50 -3.27 6.81 -11.17
C THR A 50 -2.25 6.07 -10.30
N TYR A 51 -2.32 6.24 -8.98
CA TYR A 51 -1.42 5.55 -8.07
C TYR A 51 -1.66 4.03 -8.05
N ARG A 52 -2.92 3.57 -8.03
CA ARG A 52 -3.24 2.14 -8.13
C ARG A 52 -2.75 1.53 -9.44
N ASN A 53 -2.92 2.23 -10.56
CA ASN A 53 -2.43 1.78 -11.85
C ASN A 53 -0.90 1.67 -11.86
N PHE A 54 -0.21 2.64 -11.24
CA PHE A 54 1.24 2.58 -11.05
C PHE A 54 1.66 1.38 -10.20
N ILE A 55 0.99 1.13 -9.07
CA ILE A 55 1.29 -0.01 -8.19
C ILE A 55 1.08 -1.33 -8.94
N ALA A 56 -0.04 -1.50 -9.64
CA ALA A 56 -0.33 -2.70 -10.42
C ALA A 56 0.73 -2.93 -11.51
N ASP A 57 1.12 -1.88 -12.23
CA ASP A 57 2.13 -1.93 -13.29
C ASP A 57 3.51 -2.33 -12.73
N ILE A 58 3.95 -1.74 -11.63
CA ILE A 58 5.20 -2.10 -10.96
C ILE A 58 5.13 -3.54 -10.43
N PHE A 59 4.02 -3.93 -9.80
CA PHE A 59 3.83 -5.28 -9.26
C PHE A 59 4.02 -6.36 -10.34
N GLN A 60 3.47 -6.12 -11.53
CA GLN A 60 3.61 -7.02 -12.68
C GLN A 60 5.01 -6.98 -13.28
N LYS A 61 5.54 -5.79 -13.58
CA LYS A 61 6.85 -5.62 -14.24
C LYS A 61 8.00 -6.17 -13.40
N ALA A 62 7.95 -5.96 -12.08
CA ALA A 62 8.94 -6.47 -11.14
C ALA A 62 8.64 -7.89 -10.63
N LYS A 63 7.55 -8.53 -11.10
CA LYS A 63 7.13 -9.90 -10.73
C LYS A 63 7.01 -10.10 -9.22
N LEU A 64 6.54 -9.09 -8.50
CA LEU A 64 6.53 -9.06 -7.02
C LEU A 64 5.59 -10.11 -6.40
N GLY A 65 4.65 -10.66 -7.17
CA GLY A 65 3.79 -11.77 -6.72
C GLY A 65 4.58 -13.03 -6.35
N GLN A 66 5.78 -13.20 -6.88
CA GLN A 66 6.65 -14.36 -6.61
C GLN A 66 7.58 -14.13 -5.41
N CYS A 67 7.60 -12.93 -4.84
CA CYS A 67 8.46 -12.61 -3.70
C CYS A 67 7.79 -13.02 -2.39
N ASP A 68 8.52 -13.74 -1.53
CA ASP A 68 8.03 -14.15 -0.21
C ASP A 68 8.02 -13.00 0.80
N SER A 69 8.97 -12.07 0.68
CA SER A 69 9.11 -10.90 1.54
C SER A 69 9.53 -9.67 0.73
N MET A 70 9.22 -8.48 1.26
CA MET A 70 9.55 -7.21 0.64
C MET A 70 9.97 -6.20 1.70
N TYR A 71 11.00 -5.43 1.38
CA TYR A 71 11.54 -4.36 2.21
C TYR A 71 11.66 -3.09 1.37
N GLU A 72 11.19 -1.97 1.90
CA GLU A 72 11.26 -0.66 1.23
C GLU A 72 12.22 0.26 1.98
N VAL A 73 13.37 0.57 1.36
CA VAL A 73 14.30 1.58 1.90
C VAL A 73 13.68 2.96 1.73
N GLY A 74 13.50 3.67 2.84
CA GLY A 74 12.92 5.02 2.80
C GLY A 74 11.40 5.02 2.57
N CYS A 75 10.68 4.09 3.21
CA CYS A 75 9.23 3.93 3.05
C CYS A 75 8.39 5.15 3.45
N GLY A 76 8.97 6.11 4.19
CA GLY A 76 8.27 7.29 4.68
C GLY A 76 7.11 6.92 5.60
N ALA A 77 5.90 7.33 5.25
CA ALA A 77 4.66 6.92 5.91
C ALA A 77 4.20 5.50 5.53
N GLY A 78 4.86 4.84 4.57
CA GLY A 78 4.57 3.47 4.16
C GLY A 78 3.51 3.32 3.05
N ALA A 79 3.21 4.38 2.29
CA ALA A 79 2.19 4.36 1.24
C ALA A 79 2.40 3.27 0.19
N PHE A 80 3.63 3.14 -0.32
CA PHE A 80 3.98 2.16 -1.34
C PHE A 80 3.94 0.74 -0.78
N LEU A 81 4.59 0.52 0.36
CA LEU A 81 4.58 -0.75 1.07
C LEU A 81 3.15 -1.26 1.37
N TYR A 82 2.29 -0.38 1.87
CA TYR A 82 0.88 -0.68 2.13
C TYR A 82 0.13 -1.05 0.85
N ALA A 83 0.27 -0.24 -0.21
CA ALA A 83 -0.40 -0.49 -1.48
C ALA A 83 0.06 -1.80 -2.15
N MET A 84 1.35 -2.14 -2.06
CA MET A 84 1.88 -3.40 -2.57
C MET A 84 1.34 -4.61 -1.80
N ASN A 85 1.23 -4.51 -0.48
CA ASN A 85 0.62 -5.57 0.34
C ASN A 85 -0.85 -5.79 -0.05
N MET A 86 -1.61 -4.71 -0.26
CA MET A 86 -3.00 -4.79 -0.70
C MET A 86 -3.13 -5.38 -2.12
N GLN A 87 -2.29 -4.94 -3.06
CA GLN A 87 -2.25 -5.49 -4.42
C GLN A 87 -1.98 -7.01 -4.42
N LYS A 88 -1.07 -7.47 -3.56
CA LYS A 88 -0.78 -8.91 -3.40
C LYS A 88 -2.00 -9.66 -2.85
N ALA A 89 -2.66 -9.11 -1.82
CA ALA A 89 -3.86 -9.71 -1.24
C ALA A 89 -5.01 -9.81 -2.26
N GLU A 90 -5.26 -8.75 -3.03
CA GLU A 90 -6.28 -8.71 -4.09
C GLU A 90 -6.00 -9.75 -5.19
N ASN A 91 -4.76 -9.88 -5.63
CA ASN A 91 -4.37 -10.87 -6.64
C ASN A 91 -4.53 -12.31 -6.11
N ASN A 92 -4.16 -12.56 -4.85
CA ASN A 92 -4.35 -13.87 -4.21
C ASN A 92 -5.84 -14.22 -4.07
N GLN A 93 -6.67 -13.26 -3.67
CA GLN A 93 -8.12 -13.46 -3.59
C GLN A 93 -8.72 -13.75 -4.98
N THR A 94 -8.26 -13.04 -6.00
CA THR A 94 -8.69 -13.26 -7.39
C THR A 94 -8.31 -14.66 -7.89
N ALA A 95 -7.09 -15.11 -7.58
CA ALA A 95 -6.63 -16.47 -7.90
C ALA A 95 -7.49 -17.53 -7.19
N ILE A 96 -7.74 -17.37 -5.88
CA ILE A 96 -8.61 -18.28 -5.10
C ILE A 96 -10.02 -18.30 -5.69
N ASN A 97 -10.59 -17.14 -5.99
CA ASN A 97 -11.93 -17.05 -6.58
C ASN A 97 -11.99 -17.77 -7.94
N SER A 98 -10.96 -17.62 -8.78
CA SER A 98 -10.88 -18.29 -10.08
C SER A 98 -10.75 -19.82 -9.97
N ILE A 99 -10.14 -20.33 -8.89
CA ILE A 99 -10.06 -21.76 -8.57
C ILE A 99 -11.42 -22.25 -8.08
N ASN A 100 -12.04 -21.54 -7.14
CA ASN A 100 -13.33 -21.89 -6.56
C ASN A 100 -14.48 -21.87 -7.59
N THR A 101 -14.39 -21.04 -8.64
CA THR A 101 -15.34 -21.08 -9.76
C THR A 101 -15.13 -22.27 -10.71
N ASN A 102 -14.01 -22.99 -10.60
CA ASN A 102 -13.63 -24.07 -11.51
C ASN A 102 -13.50 -25.46 -10.85
N THR A 103 -13.52 -25.58 -9.52
CA THR A 103 -13.44 -26.88 -8.84
C THR A 103 -14.30 -26.94 -7.58
N ASP A 104 -15.26 -27.86 -7.60
CA ASP A 104 -15.74 -28.59 -6.43
C ASP A 104 -14.55 -29.35 -5.78
N SER A 105 -14.48 -29.29 -4.45
CA SER A 105 -13.67 -30.11 -3.52
C SER A 105 -12.19 -30.44 -3.83
N THR A 106 -11.27 -29.79 -3.10
CA THR A 106 -10.27 -30.38 -2.16
C THR A 106 -8.95 -29.59 -2.10
N GLY A 107 -8.40 -29.48 -0.87
CA GLY A 107 -6.94 -29.45 -0.67
C GLY A 107 -6.36 -28.09 -0.27
N GLY A 108 -5.82 -28.03 0.95
CA GLY A 108 -5.27 -26.82 1.55
C GLY A 108 -4.00 -26.28 0.87
N GLY A 109 -3.88 -24.95 0.87
CA GLY A 109 -2.71 -24.22 0.41
C GLY A 109 -2.17 -23.32 1.52
N GLY A 110 -0.86 -23.41 1.77
CA GLY A 110 -0.18 -22.82 2.92
C GLY A 110 -0.34 -21.30 3.05
N LYS A 111 -0.34 -20.83 4.30
CA LYS A 111 -0.30 -19.41 4.64
C LYS A 111 1.00 -18.79 4.12
N CYS A 112 0.91 -17.98 3.06
CA CYS A 112 1.97 -17.05 2.69
C CYS A 112 1.97 -15.90 3.70
N CYS A 113 2.82 -15.99 4.71
CA CYS A 113 3.09 -14.89 5.63
C CYS A 113 4.00 -13.88 4.91
N LEU A 114 3.43 -12.74 4.49
CA LEU A 114 4.23 -11.61 4.05
C LEU A 114 4.79 -10.90 5.28
N ASN A 115 6.11 -10.96 5.46
CA ASN A 115 6.79 -10.05 6.38
C ASN A 115 7.05 -8.74 5.65
N VAL A 116 6.37 -7.70 6.12
CA VAL A 116 6.49 -6.33 5.66
C VAL A 116 7.28 -5.59 6.73
N MET A 117 8.47 -5.09 6.38
CA MET A 117 9.30 -4.31 7.29
C MET A 117 9.59 -2.93 6.67
N CYS A 118 9.35 -1.90 7.48
CA CYS A 118 10.21 -0.72 7.56
C CYS A 118 11.12 -0.96 8.78
#